data_AF-A0AAV5M1I8-F1
#
_entry.id   AF-A0AAV5M1I8-F1
#
_cell.length_a   1.000
_cell.length_b   1.000
_cell.length_c   1.000
_cell.angle_alpha   90.00
_cell.angle_beta   90.00
_cell.angle_gamma   90.00
#
_symmetry.space_group_name_H-M   'P 1'
#
loop_
_entity.id
_entity.type
_entity.pdbx_description
1 polymer ?
#
loop_
_entity_poly.entity_id
_entity_poly.type
_entity_poly.pdbx_seq_one_letter_code
_entity_poly.pdbx_strand_id
1 'polypeptide(L)'
;MGSLSALDQPLQYPIARRDESVVNDYHGVKISDPYRWLEDPDSAETKEFVQKQVELCESVLKKCNTREQIRERVTKLFDHPRYGAPYKRGNNRYPAPKEGENIDAGTETNTNLYHELYYHFLGTDQSEDILCWRDSENPKFIFRGSVTDDGKYLLLYISENCDPVNKVYYCNMSALSEGLQGFRGKDFLLPFVKLVDQFDALYTAIANDDTLFTFRTNKGAPRYKLVHVDLKEPSNWIDVIPESEKDVLKSANAVNGNKMIVNYLSDVKYVLQIRDLETGSFLHQLPLDIGTVYEITARREDDMFFIYFSSFLTPGIIYQCNLGAGVPDMKIFREISVPGFDRTEFDVNQVYYCCFFQSLVTSGF
;
A
#
# COMPACT_ATOMS: atom_id res chain seq x y z
N MET A 1 -28.47 -6.74 20.11
CA MET A 1 -28.52 -5.80 18.97
C MET A 1 -29.71 -4.88 19.21
N GLY A 2 -29.47 -3.60 19.48
CA GLY A 2 -30.56 -2.63 19.59
C GLY A 2 -31.14 -2.41 18.21
N SER A 3 -32.28 -3.03 17.93
CA SER A 3 -33.08 -2.66 16.77
C SER A 3 -33.37 -1.17 16.87
N LEU A 4 -33.19 -0.41 15.78
CA LEU A 4 -34.00 0.79 15.59
C LEU A 4 -35.42 0.36 15.91
N SER A 5 -36.00 0.87 17.00
CA SER A 5 -37.46 0.79 17.16
C SER A 5 -38.00 1.24 15.81
N ALA A 6 -38.74 0.37 15.12
CA ALA A 6 -39.24 0.64 13.78
C ALA A 6 -39.69 2.10 13.74
N LEU A 7 -39.15 2.90 12.80
CA LEU A 7 -39.39 4.33 12.78
C LEU A 7 -40.90 4.57 12.83
N ASP A 8 -41.42 4.96 14.00
CA ASP A 8 -42.87 5.03 14.27
C ASP A 8 -43.55 6.13 13.43
N GLN A 9 -42.76 6.94 12.70
CA GLN A 9 -43.24 7.98 11.81
C GLN A 9 -42.50 7.92 10.45
N PRO A 10 -43.22 8.16 9.34
CA PRO A 10 -42.60 8.26 8.02
C PRO A 10 -41.51 9.32 7.98
N LEU A 11 -40.36 8.99 7.38
CA LEU A 11 -39.29 9.97 7.16
C LEU A 11 -39.69 10.94 6.05
N GLN A 12 -39.48 12.23 6.28
CA GLN A 12 -39.61 13.24 5.24
C GLN A 12 -38.26 13.44 4.56
N TYR A 13 -38.10 12.82 3.40
CA TYR A 13 -36.89 12.96 2.60
C TYR A 13 -36.82 14.35 1.96
N PRO A 14 -35.64 15.00 1.94
CA PRO A 14 -35.49 16.24 1.22
C PRO A 14 -35.68 16.01 -0.27
N ILE A 15 -36.38 16.95 -0.91
CA ILE A 15 -36.64 16.89 -2.35
C ILE A 15 -35.34 17.20 -3.08
N ALA A 16 -34.82 16.22 -3.82
CA ALA A 16 -33.75 16.43 -4.79
C ALA A 16 -34.37 16.89 -6.11
N ARG A 17 -33.96 18.06 -6.63
CA ARG A 17 -34.37 18.48 -7.97
C ARG A 17 -33.93 17.44 -8.99
N ARG A 18 -34.82 17.13 -9.93
CA ARG A 18 -34.54 16.25 -11.07
C ARG A 18 -34.41 17.11 -12.32
N ASP A 19 -33.29 16.97 -13.02
CA ASP A 19 -33.08 17.58 -14.33
C ASP A 19 -33.28 16.54 -15.43
N GLU A 20 -34.52 16.37 -15.87
CA GLU A 20 -34.86 15.36 -16.90
C GLU A 20 -34.23 15.67 -18.28
N SER A 21 -33.60 16.83 -18.45
CA SER A 21 -32.94 17.20 -19.70
C SER A 21 -31.57 16.52 -19.88
N VAL A 22 -30.96 16.01 -18.79
CA VAL A 22 -29.65 15.37 -18.83
C VAL A 22 -29.79 13.90 -19.24
N VAL A 23 -29.48 13.61 -20.50
CA VAL A 23 -29.49 12.26 -21.07
C VAL A 23 -28.23 12.04 -21.90
N ASN A 24 -27.48 11.00 -21.56
CA ASN A 24 -26.30 10.55 -22.30
C ASN A 24 -26.67 9.39 -23.23
N ASP A 25 -25.99 9.27 -24.36
CA ASP A 25 -26.11 8.12 -25.27
C ASP A 25 -24.84 7.27 -25.17
N TYR A 26 -24.99 6.03 -24.74
CA TYR A 26 -23.91 5.04 -24.71
C TYR A 26 -24.24 3.93 -25.71
N HIS A 27 -23.60 3.98 -26.87
CA HIS A 27 -23.74 2.97 -27.93
C HIS A 27 -25.19 2.75 -28.41
N GLY A 28 -25.98 3.82 -28.52
CA GLY A 28 -27.38 3.79 -28.93
C GLY A 28 -28.37 3.62 -27.77
N VAL A 29 -27.88 3.42 -26.54
CA VAL A 29 -28.71 3.33 -25.33
C VAL A 29 -28.74 4.69 -24.65
N LYS A 30 -29.94 5.28 -24.55
CA LYS A 30 -30.15 6.53 -23.82
C LYS A 30 -30.22 6.26 -22.31
N ILE A 31 -29.38 6.94 -21.54
CA ILE A 31 -29.31 6.85 -20.08
C ILE A 31 -29.52 8.25 -19.50
N SER A 32 -30.57 8.43 -18.69
CA SER A 32 -30.86 9.69 -18.00
C SER A 32 -30.06 9.79 -16.71
N ASP A 33 -29.50 10.99 -16.46
CA ASP A 33 -28.78 11.32 -15.24
C ASP A 33 -29.35 12.60 -14.59
N PRO A 34 -30.55 12.51 -14.00
CA PRO A 34 -31.31 13.68 -13.54
C PRO A 34 -30.69 14.38 -12.33
N TYR A 35 -29.61 13.83 -11.76
CA TYR A 35 -28.94 14.36 -10.58
C TYR A 35 -27.49 14.78 -10.87
N ARG A 36 -27.11 14.94 -12.14
CA ARG A 36 -25.79 15.42 -12.59
C ARG A 36 -25.32 16.68 -11.86
N TRP A 37 -26.24 17.55 -11.46
CA TRP A 37 -25.92 18.78 -10.71
C TRP A 37 -25.24 18.51 -9.36
N LEU A 38 -25.39 17.32 -8.78
CA LEU A 38 -24.68 16.91 -7.55
C LEU A 38 -23.18 16.64 -7.79
N GLU A 39 -22.71 16.51 -9.04
CA GLU A 39 -21.29 16.33 -9.35
C GLU A 39 -20.47 17.63 -9.17
N ASP A 40 -21.13 18.78 -9.05
CA ASP A 40 -20.50 20.04 -8.64
C ASP A 40 -20.61 20.20 -7.11
N PRO A 41 -19.55 19.87 -6.34
CA PRO A 41 -19.58 20.00 -4.88
C PRO A 41 -19.60 21.46 -4.41
N ASP A 42 -19.25 22.40 -5.27
CA ASP A 42 -19.13 23.80 -4.92
C ASP A 42 -20.41 24.61 -5.12
N SER A 43 -21.35 24.08 -5.91
CA SER A 43 -22.63 24.72 -6.16
C SER A 43 -23.43 24.95 -4.87
N ALA A 44 -24.15 26.07 -4.82
CA ALA A 44 -25.02 26.38 -3.69
C ALA A 44 -26.14 25.33 -3.51
N GLU A 45 -26.66 24.78 -4.62
CA GLU A 45 -27.71 23.76 -4.61
C GLU A 45 -27.21 22.45 -3.98
N THR A 46 -26.02 21.98 -4.36
CA THR A 46 -25.39 20.78 -3.77
C THR A 46 -25.16 20.96 -2.28
N LYS A 47 -24.60 22.11 -1.86
CA LYS A 47 -24.37 22.43 -0.45
C LYS A 47 -25.67 22.45 0.36
N GLU A 48 -26.73 23.05 -0.17
CA GLU A 48 -28.06 23.07 0.47
C GLU A 48 -28.65 21.66 0.60
N PHE A 49 -28.55 20.85 -0.46
CA PHE A 49 -29.06 19.48 -0.45
C PHE A 49 -28.31 18.59 0.54
N VAL A 50 -26.98 18.68 0.59
CA VAL A 50 -26.14 17.96 1.59
C VAL A 50 -26.56 18.35 3.01
N GLN A 51 -26.76 19.64 3.27
CA GLN A 51 -27.21 20.12 4.58
C GLN A 51 -28.56 19.51 4.98
N LYS A 52 -29.53 19.47 4.05
CA LYS A 52 -30.84 18.82 4.28
C LYS A 52 -30.71 17.31 4.55
N GLN A 53 -29.79 16.62 3.88
CA GLN A 53 -29.51 15.20 4.14
C GLN A 53 -28.86 14.99 5.52
N VAL A 54 -27.94 15.87 5.93
CA VAL A 54 -27.35 15.87 7.28
C VAL A 54 -28.44 16.06 8.35
N GLU A 55 -29.35 17.00 8.15
CA GLU A 55 -30.47 17.24 9.08
C GLU A 55 -31.39 16.02 9.20
N LEU A 56 -31.74 15.39 8.08
CA LEU A 56 -32.52 14.15 8.08
C LEU A 56 -31.76 13.03 8.80
N CYS A 57 -30.49 12.82 8.47
CA CYS A 57 -29.64 11.80 9.10
C CYS A 57 -29.58 11.98 10.62
N GLU A 58 -29.29 13.20 11.08
CA GLU A 58 -29.26 13.52 12.51
C GLU A 58 -30.64 13.34 13.17
N SER A 59 -31.75 13.61 12.47
CA SER A 59 -33.10 13.34 13.01
C SER A 59 -33.34 11.85 13.29
N VAL A 60 -32.75 10.96 12.47
CA VAL A 60 -32.82 9.50 12.64
C VAL A 60 -31.86 9.05 13.74
N LEU A 61 -30.61 9.51 13.67
CA LEU A 61 -29.57 9.11 14.63
C LEU A 61 -29.87 9.58 16.05
N LYS A 62 -30.56 10.72 16.25
CA LYS A 62 -31.02 11.18 17.57
C LYS A 62 -32.00 10.20 18.25
N LYS A 63 -32.73 9.39 17.46
CA LYS A 63 -33.63 8.36 18.01
C LYS A 63 -32.88 7.07 18.38
N CYS A 64 -31.62 6.92 17.97
CA CYS A 64 -30.82 5.75 18.24
C CYS A 64 -30.24 5.78 19.66
N ASN A 65 -30.93 5.12 20.59
CA ASN A 65 -30.52 5.01 22.00
C ASN A 65 -29.17 4.31 22.23
N THR A 66 -28.69 3.53 21.27
CA THR A 66 -27.38 2.85 21.35
C THR A 66 -26.21 3.67 20.82
N ARG A 67 -26.44 4.79 20.11
CA ARG A 67 -25.36 5.58 19.46
C ARG A 67 -24.30 6.01 20.47
N GLU A 68 -24.71 6.65 21.56
CA GLU A 68 -23.77 7.15 22.58
C GLU A 68 -23.12 6.00 23.35
N GLN A 69 -23.84 4.91 23.62
CA GLN A 69 -23.27 3.72 24.27
C GLN A 69 -22.16 3.08 23.41
N ILE A 70 -22.39 2.95 22.11
CA ILE A 70 -21.38 2.45 21.16
C ILE A 70 -20.22 3.43 21.09
N ARG A 71 -20.49 4.74 20.99
CA ARG A 71 -19.45 5.78 20.95
C ARG A 71 -18.55 5.70 22.17
N GLU A 72 -19.11 5.71 23.38
CA GLU A 72 -18.36 5.59 24.63
C GLU A 72 -17.54 4.31 24.68
N ARG A 73 -18.12 3.17 24.27
CA ARG A 73 -17.41 1.88 24.26
C ARG A 73 -16.26 1.89 23.26
N VAL A 74 -16.48 2.34 22.03
CA VAL A 74 -15.43 2.44 21.00
C VAL A 74 -14.35 3.41 21.43
N THR A 75 -14.69 4.58 21.98
CA THR A 75 -13.71 5.54 22.51
C THR A 75 -12.83 4.89 23.58
N LYS A 76 -13.41 4.21 24.57
CA LYS A 76 -12.64 3.48 25.60
C LYS A 76 -11.74 2.39 25.00
N LEU A 77 -12.24 1.65 24.02
CA LEU A 77 -11.46 0.60 23.36
C LEU A 77 -10.32 1.17 22.51
N PHE A 78 -10.46 2.37 21.95
CA PHE A 78 -9.42 3.04 21.15
C PHE A 78 -8.41 3.84 22.00
N ASP A 79 -8.76 4.16 23.25
CA ASP A 79 -7.93 4.92 24.19
C ASP A 79 -6.84 4.04 24.82
N HIS A 80 -5.85 3.67 24.02
CA HIS A 80 -4.66 2.93 24.43
C HIS A 80 -3.48 3.34 23.54
N PRO A 81 -2.23 3.21 24.04
CA PRO A 81 -1.05 3.53 23.24
C PRO A 81 -0.89 2.55 22.08
N ARG A 82 -0.55 3.07 20.90
CA ARG A 82 -0.28 2.29 19.70
C ARG A 82 1.14 2.54 19.23
N TYR A 83 1.78 1.50 18.70
CA TYR A 83 3.16 1.53 18.26
C TYR A 83 3.26 0.92 16.86
N GLY A 84 4.02 1.54 15.96
CA GLY A 84 4.40 0.95 14.68
C GLY A 84 5.68 0.12 14.79
N ALA A 85 5.95 -0.74 13.81
CA ALA A 85 7.22 -1.46 13.76
C ALA A 85 8.39 -0.46 13.68
N PRO A 86 9.42 -0.59 14.53
CA PRO A 86 10.59 0.29 14.45
C PRO A 86 11.34 0.04 13.13
N TYR A 87 11.89 1.10 12.56
CA TYR A 87 12.73 1.05 11.38
C TYR A 87 14.03 1.81 11.66
N LYS A 88 15.14 1.34 11.08
CA LYS A 88 16.45 2.00 11.19
C LYS A 88 16.72 2.78 9.91
N ARG A 89 16.56 4.10 9.95
CA ARG A 89 16.93 5.05 8.89
C ARG A 89 17.79 6.17 9.49
N GLY A 90 18.71 6.72 8.70
CA GLY A 90 19.28 8.04 8.98
C GLY A 90 18.18 9.10 8.99
N ASN A 91 18.28 10.06 9.91
CA ASN A 91 17.25 11.04 10.28
C ASN A 91 16.46 11.63 9.09
N ASN A 92 15.14 11.43 9.09
CA ASN A 92 14.21 12.25 8.31
C ASN A 92 13.34 13.07 9.27
N ARG A 93 13.19 14.36 8.97
CA ARG A 93 12.32 15.32 9.65
C ARG A 93 11.36 15.90 8.61
N TYR A 94 10.06 15.96 8.93
CA TYR A 94 9.13 16.81 8.20
C TYR A 94 9.14 18.23 8.79
N PRO A 95 9.06 19.30 7.98
CA PRO A 95 8.83 20.65 8.51
C PRO A 95 7.50 20.72 9.27
N ALA A 96 7.43 21.59 10.28
CA ALA A 96 6.15 21.93 10.90
C ALA A 96 5.28 22.70 9.87
N PRO A 97 3.95 22.49 9.82
CA PRO A 97 3.07 23.31 9.00
C PRO A 97 3.26 24.79 9.37
N LYS A 98 3.17 25.68 8.38
CA LYS A 98 3.16 27.12 8.65
C LYS A 98 1.89 27.45 9.44
N GLU A 99 2.02 28.21 10.54
CA GLU A 99 0.86 28.77 11.22
C GLU A 99 0.14 29.75 10.28
N GLY A 100 -1.15 29.52 10.02
CA GLY A 100 -2.04 30.49 9.38
C GLY A 100 -2.66 30.09 8.04
N GLU A 101 -2.34 28.94 7.46
CA GLU A 101 -3.10 28.42 6.31
C GLU A 101 -4.23 27.51 6.82
N ASN A 102 -5.46 27.79 6.40
CA ASN A 102 -6.56 26.84 6.52
C ASN A 102 -6.14 25.57 5.79
N ILE A 103 -5.75 24.56 6.55
CA ILE A 103 -5.45 23.22 6.05
C ILE A 103 -6.80 22.53 5.79
N ASP A 104 -7.48 22.97 4.74
CA ASP A 104 -8.62 22.25 4.19
C ASP A 104 -8.42 22.06 2.69
N ALA A 105 -8.07 20.83 2.32
CA ALA A 105 -8.45 20.17 1.08
C ALA A 105 -7.86 18.74 1.07
N GLY A 106 -8.27 17.92 2.03
CA GLY A 106 -7.91 16.50 2.08
C GLY A 106 -8.60 15.63 1.03
N THR A 107 -9.16 16.21 -0.04
CA THR A 107 -9.93 15.50 -1.06
C THR A 107 -9.98 16.31 -2.36
N GLU A 108 -8.86 16.43 -3.07
CA GLU A 108 -8.93 16.77 -4.49
C GLU A 108 -9.21 15.50 -5.29
N THR A 109 -10.39 15.42 -5.92
CA THR A 109 -10.75 14.36 -6.89
C THR A 109 -10.30 14.70 -8.31
N ASN A 110 -9.51 15.77 -8.48
CA ASN A 110 -8.98 16.16 -9.76
C ASN A 110 -7.89 15.19 -10.22
N THR A 111 -7.89 14.84 -11.50
CA THR A 111 -6.83 14.01 -12.06
C THR A 111 -5.53 14.79 -12.06
N ASN A 112 -4.54 14.34 -11.29
CA ASN A 112 -3.20 14.89 -11.34
C ASN A 112 -2.47 14.31 -12.56
N LEU A 113 -2.06 15.19 -13.48
CA LEU A 113 -1.42 14.83 -14.75
C LEU A 113 0.01 15.36 -14.79
N TYR A 114 0.83 14.79 -15.66
CA TYR A 114 2.23 15.17 -15.87
C TYR A 114 3.06 15.05 -14.59
N HIS A 115 2.95 13.93 -13.90
CA HIS A 115 3.82 13.63 -12.75
C HIS A 115 5.29 13.73 -13.19
N GLU A 116 6.15 14.29 -12.36
CA GLU A 116 7.58 14.42 -12.60
C GLU A 116 8.36 13.89 -11.39
N LEU A 117 9.53 13.29 -11.63
CA LEU A 117 10.42 12.83 -10.57
C LEU A 117 11.48 13.89 -10.32
N TYR A 118 11.59 14.36 -9.07
CA TYR A 118 12.59 15.31 -8.64
C TYR A 118 13.52 14.75 -7.55
N TYR A 119 14.71 15.33 -7.44
CA TYR A 119 15.62 15.15 -6.31
C TYR A 119 15.82 16.49 -5.58
N HIS A 120 15.58 16.49 -4.28
CA HIS A 120 15.70 17.66 -3.42
C HIS A 120 16.98 17.60 -2.58
N PHE A 121 17.74 18.69 -2.54
CA PHE A 121 18.87 18.85 -1.62
C PHE A 121 18.40 19.47 -0.30
N LEU A 122 18.76 18.86 0.82
CA LEU A 122 18.39 19.41 2.13
C LEU A 122 18.94 20.84 2.30
N GLY A 123 18.07 21.76 2.67
CA GLY A 123 18.41 23.16 2.90
C GLY A 123 18.34 24.05 1.66
N THR A 124 17.89 23.54 0.51
CA THR A 124 17.58 24.34 -0.68
C THR A 124 16.11 24.67 -0.78
N ASP A 125 15.74 25.66 -1.59
CA ASP A 125 14.35 25.90 -1.97
C ASP A 125 13.88 24.83 -2.97
N GLN A 126 12.57 24.54 -3.00
CA GLN A 126 12.00 23.55 -3.92
C GLN A 126 12.22 23.94 -5.39
N SER A 127 12.30 25.24 -5.71
CA SER A 127 12.62 25.72 -7.07
C SER A 127 14.02 25.32 -7.56
N GLU A 128 14.89 24.83 -6.66
CA GLU A 128 16.23 24.38 -6.97
C GLU A 128 16.33 22.85 -7.12
N ASP A 129 15.19 22.15 -7.04
CA ASP A 129 15.11 20.70 -7.18
C ASP A 129 15.54 20.24 -8.57
N ILE A 130 16.22 19.10 -8.62
CA ILE A 130 16.73 18.54 -9.85
C ILE A 130 15.66 17.67 -10.49
N LEU A 131 15.20 18.06 -11.67
CA LEU A 131 14.31 17.25 -12.48
C LEU A 131 15.04 15.98 -12.95
N CYS A 132 14.67 14.85 -12.37
CA CYS A 132 15.29 13.55 -12.66
C CYS A 132 14.64 12.85 -13.85
N TRP A 133 13.30 12.94 -13.96
CA TRP A 133 12.54 12.31 -15.04
C TRP A 133 11.21 13.04 -15.29
N ARG A 134 10.82 13.15 -16.57
CA ARG A 134 9.48 13.57 -17.02
C ARG A 134 9.10 12.80 -18.28
N ASP A 135 7.80 12.66 -18.51
CA ASP A 135 7.26 12.13 -19.77
C ASP A 135 6.02 12.92 -20.17
N SER A 136 6.23 13.95 -21.01
CA SER A 136 5.15 14.84 -21.45
C SER A 136 4.22 14.20 -22.48
N GLU A 137 4.64 13.11 -23.13
CA GLU A 137 3.82 12.37 -24.10
C GLU A 137 2.77 11.49 -23.39
N ASN A 138 3.04 11.12 -22.14
CA ASN A 138 2.21 10.22 -21.35
C ASN A 138 1.75 10.88 -20.03
N PRO A 139 0.79 11.82 -20.08
CA PRO A 139 0.39 12.64 -18.93
C PRO A 139 -0.20 11.87 -17.75
N LYS A 140 -0.64 10.63 -17.95
CA LYS A 140 -1.24 9.79 -16.89
C LYS A 140 -0.22 8.91 -16.18
N PHE A 141 1.02 8.85 -16.67
CA PHE A 141 2.03 8.01 -16.03
C PHE A 141 2.38 8.54 -14.64
N ILE A 142 2.48 7.60 -13.70
CA ILE A 142 2.84 7.82 -12.31
C ILE A 142 4.23 7.24 -12.11
N PHE A 143 5.13 8.05 -11.55
CA PHE A 143 6.50 7.68 -11.27
C PHE A 143 6.71 7.38 -9.80
N ARG A 144 7.46 6.31 -9.50
CA ARG A 144 7.93 6.01 -8.15
C ARG A 144 9.42 5.72 -8.18
N GLY A 145 10.20 6.53 -7.48
CA GLY A 145 11.62 6.30 -7.26
C GLY A 145 11.89 5.36 -6.08
N SER A 146 12.93 4.53 -6.18
CA SER A 146 13.53 3.85 -5.03
C SER A 146 15.03 3.71 -5.23
N VAL A 147 15.79 3.67 -4.13
CA VAL A 147 17.25 3.48 -4.18
C VAL A 147 17.59 2.10 -3.63
N THR A 148 18.53 1.39 -4.27
CA THR A 148 19.03 0.11 -3.80
C THR A 148 19.72 0.21 -2.44
N ASP A 149 19.77 -0.89 -1.67
CA ASP A 149 20.36 -0.90 -0.32
C ASP A 149 21.86 -0.53 -0.32
N ASP A 150 22.57 -0.80 -1.41
CA ASP A 150 23.96 -0.40 -1.61
C ASP A 150 24.14 1.09 -2.02
N GLY A 151 23.03 1.81 -2.24
CA GLY A 151 23.02 3.22 -2.62
C GLY A 151 23.48 3.50 -4.05
N LYS A 152 23.73 2.48 -4.89
CA LYS A 152 24.34 2.67 -6.21
C LYS A 152 23.32 2.96 -7.32
N TYR A 153 22.12 2.40 -7.24
CA TYR A 153 21.12 2.49 -8.30
C TYR A 153 19.86 3.22 -7.84
N LEU A 154 19.43 4.20 -8.63
CA LEU A 154 18.10 4.76 -8.56
C LEU A 154 17.20 3.99 -9.53
N LEU A 155 16.18 3.30 -8.99
CA LEU A 155 15.16 2.61 -9.76
C LEU A 155 13.95 3.52 -9.94
N LEU A 156 13.44 3.57 -11.17
CA LEU A 156 12.21 4.26 -11.53
C LEU A 156 11.18 3.22 -11.94
N TYR A 157 10.09 3.18 -11.19
CA TYR A 157 8.90 2.41 -11.53
C TYR A 157 7.87 3.34 -12.16
N ILE A 158 7.32 2.92 -13.30
CA ILE A 158 6.29 3.68 -14.01
C ILE A 158 5.02 2.84 -14.07
N SER A 159 3.88 3.41 -13.67
CA SER A 159 2.55 2.79 -13.76
C SER A 159 1.57 3.76 -14.42
N GLU A 160 0.54 3.26 -15.10
CA GLU A 160 -0.52 4.11 -15.68
C GLU A 160 -1.79 4.13 -14.82
N ASN A 161 -2.03 3.06 -14.05
CA ASN A 161 -3.25 2.84 -13.28
C ASN A 161 -3.00 1.88 -12.10
N CYS A 162 -4.06 1.27 -11.56
CA CYS A 162 -3.99 0.33 -10.44
C CYS A 162 -3.73 -1.13 -10.85
N ASP A 163 -3.55 -1.43 -12.14
CA ASP A 163 -3.24 -2.77 -12.61
C ASP A 163 -1.85 -3.19 -12.08
N PRO A 164 -1.64 -4.48 -11.77
CA PRO A 164 -0.36 -4.98 -11.27
C PRO A 164 0.63 -5.15 -12.44
N VAL A 165 0.97 -4.04 -13.09
CA VAL A 165 1.96 -3.93 -14.16
C VAL A 165 2.76 -2.63 -14.01
N ASN A 166 4.03 -2.66 -14.38
CA ASN A 166 4.87 -1.46 -14.39
C ASN A 166 6.05 -1.59 -15.36
N LYS A 167 6.58 -0.43 -15.78
CA LYS A 167 7.92 -0.34 -16.37
C LYS A 167 8.96 -0.22 -15.26
N VAL A 168 10.19 -0.65 -15.54
CA VAL A 168 11.33 -0.53 -14.62
C VAL A 168 12.51 0.04 -15.37
N TYR A 169 12.93 1.24 -14.99
CA TYR A 169 14.18 1.85 -15.45
C TYR A 169 15.15 1.95 -14.27
N TYR A 170 16.44 2.06 -14.57
CA TYR A 170 17.46 2.26 -13.55
C TYR A 170 18.49 3.31 -13.98
N CYS A 171 19.05 4.04 -13.02
CA CYS A 171 20.17 4.93 -13.22
C CYS A 171 21.29 4.55 -12.23
N ASN A 172 22.49 4.25 -12.74
CA ASN A 172 23.65 4.01 -11.89
C ASN A 172 24.20 5.36 -11.40
N MET A 173 23.88 5.72 -10.17
CA MET A 173 24.29 6.98 -9.56
C MET A 173 25.80 7.05 -9.32
N SER A 174 26.46 5.91 -9.12
CA SER A 174 27.92 5.84 -8.94
C SER A 174 28.70 6.13 -10.22
N ALA A 175 28.04 6.03 -11.39
CA ALA A 175 28.65 6.36 -12.68
C ALA A 175 28.53 7.86 -13.05
N LEU A 176 27.85 8.67 -12.23
CA LEU A 176 27.70 10.10 -12.46
C LEU A 176 28.95 10.84 -11.98
N SER A 177 29.74 11.39 -12.91
CA SER A 177 31.05 12.01 -12.62
C SER A 177 31.00 13.19 -11.64
N GLU A 178 29.92 13.98 -11.68
CA GLU A 178 29.66 15.11 -10.76
C GLU A 178 28.51 14.80 -9.77
N GLY A 179 28.14 13.52 -9.64
CA GLY A 179 26.95 13.11 -8.89
C GLY A 179 25.66 13.76 -9.42
N LEU A 180 24.65 13.84 -8.55
CA LEU A 180 23.39 14.53 -8.87
C LEU A 180 23.58 16.05 -9.00
N GLN A 181 24.56 16.64 -8.29
CA GLN A 181 24.83 18.09 -8.36
C GLN A 181 25.15 18.55 -9.78
N GLY A 182 25.79 17.70 -10.59
CA GLY A 182 26.08 17.96 -11.99
C GLY A 182 24.85 18.18 -12.87
N PHE A 183 23.64 17.91 -12.38
CA PHE A 183 22.37 18.13 -13.11
C PHE A 183 21.63 19.39 -12.65
N ARG A 184 22.12 20.08 -11.60
CA ARG A 184 21.45 21.24 -11.04
C ARG A 184 21.44 22.41 -12.03
N GLY A 185 20.26 22.98 -12.26
CA GLY A 185 20.07 24.08 -13.21
C GLY A 185 20.30 23.70 -14.69
N LYS A 186 20.35 22.40 -15.00
CA LYS A 186 20.49 21.88 -16.36
C LYS A 186 19.14 21.31 -16.83
N ASP A 187 18.87 21.39 -18.12
CA ASP A 187 17.60 20.94 -18.74
C ASP A 187 17.69 19.50 -19.30
N PHE A 188 18.65 18.70 -18.84
CA PHE A 188 18.73 17.28 -19.21
C PHE A 188 18.42 16.36 -18.02
N LEU A 189 17.71 15.27 -18.31
CA LEU A 189 17.27 14.29 -17.33
C LEU A 189 18.40 13.34 -16.93
N LEU A 190 18.20 12.60 -15.82
CA LEU A 190 19.11 11.53 -15.46
C LEU A 190 19.14 10.45 -16.56
N PRO A 191 20.31 9.83 -16.83
CA PRO A 191 20.47 8.84 -17.89
C PRO A 191 19.91 7.48 -17.45
N PHE A 192 18.59 7.38 -17.38
CA PHE A 192 17.90 6.12 -17.07
C PHE A 192 18.06 5.12 -18.22
N VAL A 193 18.44 3.90 -17.89
CA VAL A 193 18.43 2.74 -18.77
C VAL A 193 17.13 1.98 -18.57
N LYS A 194 16.46 1.65 -19.68
CA LYS A 194 15.15 0.99 -19.65
C LYS A 194 15.30 -0.53 -19.58
N LEU A 195 15.22 -1.10 -18.37
CA LEU A 195 15.29 -2.56 -18.17
C LEU A 195 14.02 -3.26 -18.65
N VAL A 196 12.84 -2.71 -18.31
CA VAL A 196 11.52 -3.15 -18.78
C VAL A 196 10.77 -1.90 -19.27
N ASP A 197 10.43 -1.83 -20.57
CA ASP A 197 9.76 -0.68 -21.21
C ASP A 197 8.33 -1.01 -21.70
N GLN A 198 7.66 -1.93 -21.03
CA GLN A 198 6.29 -2.34 -21.36
C GLN A 198 5.48 -2.64 -20.09
N PHE A 199 4.15 -2.56 -20.20
CA PHE A 199 3.21 -2.84 -19.10
C PHE A 199 2.69 -4.28 -19.19
N ASP A 200 3.58 -5.26 -19.08
CA ASP A 200 3.26 -6.69 -19.26
C ASP A 200 3.18 -7.49 -17.95
N ALA A 201 3.86 -7.01 -16.91
CA ALA A 201 3.92 -7.61 -15.59
C ALA A 201 4.34 -6.58 -14.54
N LEU A 202 4.11 -6.90 -13.27
CA LEU A 202 4.66 -6.17 -12.13
C LEU A 202 6.09 -6.65 -11.88
N TYR A 203 6.99 -5.73 -11.57
CA TYR A 203 8.37 -5.97 -11.20
C TYR A 203 8.72 -5.10 -10.00
N THR A 204 9.20 -5.73 -8.93
CA THR A 204 9.65 -5.02 -7.72
C THR A 204 11.01 -5.57 -7.32
N ALA A 205 12.01 -4.70 -7.20
CA ALA A 205 13.35 -5.11 -6.80
C ALA A 205 13.35 -5.51 -5.32
N ILE A 206 14.01 -6.62 -5.00
CA ILE A 206 14.12 -7.18 -3.64
C ILE A 206 15.53 -6.97 -3.11
N ALA A 207 16.55 -7.20 -3.95
CA ALA A 207 17.96 -7.03 -3.64
C ALA A 207 18.76 -6.88 -4.93
N ASN A 208 20.02 -6.46 -4.79
CA ASN A 208 21.02 -6.54 -5.86
C ASN A 208 22.41 -6.84 -5.30
N ASP A 209 23.17 -7.65 -6.02
CA ASP A 209 24.61 -7.84 -5.86
C ASP A 209 25.32 -7.26 -7.07
N ASP A 210 25.80 -6.02 -6.92
CA ASP A 210 26.32 -5.21 -8.03
C ASP A 210 25.27 -5.11 -9.17
N THR A 211 25.52 -5.74 -10.32
CA THR A 211 24.59 -5.75 -11.47
C THR A 211 23.58 -6.89 -11.45
N LEU A 212 23.69 -7.86 -10.54
CA LEU A 212 22.74 -8.97 -10.43
C LEU A 212 21.58 -8.57 -9.53
N PHE A 213 20.38 -8.44 -10.09
CA PHE A 213 19.18 -8.04 -9.35
C PHE A 213 18.24 -9.21 -9.11
N THR A 214 17.66 -9.27 -7.91
CA THR A 214 16.53 -10.13 -7.58
C THR A 214 15.24 -9.32 -7.65
N PHE A 215 14.29 -9.75 -8.49
CA PHE A 215 12.97 -9.14 -8.63
C PHE A 215 11.87 -10.10 -8.20
N ARG A 216 10.82 -9.56 -7.57
CA ARG A 216 9.50 -10.19 -7.51
C ARG A 216 8.70 -9.79 -8.74
N THR A 217 8.12 -10.77 -9.44
CA THR A 217 7.31 -10.52 -10.65
C THR A 217 6.12 -11.46 -10.79
N ASN A 218 5.06 -11.01 -11.47
CA ASN A 218 3.95 -11.86 -11.94
C ASN A 218 4.08 -12.27 -13.42
N LYS A 219 5.22 -12.01 -14.08
CA LYS A 219 5.44 -12.35 -15.48
C LYS A 219 5.33 -13.87 -15.70
N GLY A 220 4.26 -14.30 -16.36
CA GLY A 220 3.95 -15.71 -16.57
C GLY A 220 3.69 -16.49 -15.28
N ALA A 221 3.37 -15.79 -14.18
CA ALA A 221 3.23 -16.35 -12.84
C ALA A 221 2.17 -15.55 -12.04
N PRO A 222 0.86 -15.80 -12.20
CA PRO A 222 -0.18 -15.03 -11.53
C PRO A 222 -0.07 -15.02 -9.99
N ARG A 223 0.52 -16.04 -9.37
CA ARG A 223 0.82 -16.11 -7.94
C ARG A 223 2.20 -15.56 -7.55
N TYR A 224 2.87 -14.90 -8.50
CA TYR A 224 4.19 -14.29 -8.39
C TYR A 224 5.32 -15.30 -8.17
N LYS A 225 6.52 -14.89 -8.56
CA LYS A 225 7.78 -15.61 -8.39
C LYS A 225 8.92 -14.64 -8.10
N LEU A 226 10.08 -15.16 -7.68
CA LEU A 226 11.33 -14.39 -7.64
C LEU A 226 12.24 -14.82 -8.78
N VAL A 227 12.89 -13.85 -9.40
CA VAL A 227 13.77 -14.02 -10.56
C VAL A 227 15.06 -13.24 -10.39
N HIS A 228 16.15 -13.75 -10.94
CA HIS A 228 17.41 -13.04 -11.13
C HIS A 228 17.51 -12.48 -12.54
N VAL A 229 18.11 -11.30 -12.66
CA VAL A 229 18.53 -10.69 -13.94
C VAL A 229 19.84 -9.93 -13.72
N ASP A 230 20.84 -10.14 -14.58
CA ASP A 230 22.02 -9.29 -14.62
C ASP A 230 21.74 -8.09 -15.54
N LEU A 231 21.95 -6.87 -15.06
CA LEU A 231 21.79 -5.66 -15.86
C LEU A 231 22.73 -5.62 -17.09
N LYS A 232 23.82 -6.40 -17.08
CA LYS A 232 24.71 -6.60 -18.24
C LYS A 232 24.12 -7.54 -19.29
N GLU A 233 23.21 -8.43 -18.90
CA GLU A 233 22.53 -9.40 -19.76
C GLU A 233 21.00 -9.35 -19.53
N PRO A 234 20.34 -8.21 -19.80
CA PRO A 234 18.96 -7.94 -19.36
C PRO A 234 17.88 -8.81 -20.01
N SER A 235 18.25 -9.63 -21.00
CA SER A 235 17.36 -10.59 -21.65
C SER A 235 17.28 -11.93 -20.91
N ASN A 236 18.18 -12.21 -19.97
CA ASN A 236 18.27 -13.50 -19.29
C ASN A 236 17.70 -13.41 -17.87
N TRP A 237 16.45 -13.88 -17.71
CA TRP A 237 15.74 -13.90 -16.43
C TRP A 237 15.61 -15.33 -15.93
N ILE A 238 16.14 -15.60 -14.74
CA ILE A 238 16.24 -16.96 -14.17
C ILE A 238 15.39 -17.04 -12.91
N ASP A 239 14.54 -18.05 -12.79
CA ASP A 239 13.72 -18.28 -11.60
C ASP A 239 14.60 -18.67 -10.40
N VAL A 240 14.39 -17.98 -9.27
CA VAL A 240 15.05 -18.24 -7.97
C VAL A 240 14.08 -18.93 -7.02
N ILE A 241 12.87 -18.37 -6.93
CA ILE A 241 11.73 -19.01 -6.29
C ILE A 241 10.66 -19.10 -7.37
N PRO A 242 10.37 -20.29 -7.91
CA PRO A 242 9.33 -20.44 -8.93
C PRO A 242 7.93 -20.13 -8.34
N GLU A 243 6.96 -19.95 -9.22
CA GLU A 243 5.56 -19.77 -8.81
C GLU A 243 5.09 -20.98 -7.98
N SER A 244 4.47 -20.73 -6.82
CA SER A 244 3.83 -21.81 -6.05
C SER A 244 2.60 -22.33 -6.79
N GLU A 245 2.30 -23.62 -6.67
CA GLU A 245 1.09 -24.21 -7.24
C GLU A 245 -0.19 -23.64 -6.60
N LYS A 246 -0.10 -23.19 -5.34
CA LYS A 246 -1.27 -22.77 -4.54
C LYS A 246 -1.15 -21.36 -3.97
N ASP A 247 0.01 -20.99 -3.45
CA ASP A 247 0.14 -19.83 -2.56
C ASP A 247 0.58 -18.59 -3.32
N VAL A 248 0.02 -17.42 -2.99
CA VAL A 248 0.44 -16.16 -3.59
C VAL A 248 1.69 -15.64 -2.88
N LEU A 249 2.80 -15.45 -3.59
CA LEU A 249 3.97 -14.74 -3.08
C LEU A 249 3.63 -13.24 -2.93
N LYS A 250 3.35 -12.81 -1.71
CA LYS A 250 2.85 -11.45 -1.41
C LYS A 250 3.97 -10.42 -1.32
N SER A 251 5.08 -10.74 -0.66
CA SER A 251 6.26 -9.89 -0.56
C SER A 251 7.52 -10.70 -0.30
N ALA A 252 8.68 -10.08 -0.55
CA ALA A 252 9.98 -10.58 -0.13
C ALA A 252 10.82 -9.40 0.36
N ASN A 253 11.68 -9.62 1.35
CA ASN A 253 12.55 -8.60 1.94
C ASN A 253 13.93 -9.23 2.20
N ALA A 254 14.99 -8.65 1.64
CA ALA A 254 16.35 -9.09 1.94
C ALA A 254 16.76 -8.72 3.37
N VAL A 255 17.49 -9.61 4.03
CA VAL A 255 17.90 -9.49 5.44
C VAL A 255 19.16 -10.31 5.72
N ASN A 256 19.95 -9.94 6.73
CA ASN A 256 21.11 -10.68 7.20
C ASN A 256 22.09 -11.10 6.08
N GLY A 257 22.42 -10.17 5.19
CA GLY A 257 23.32 -10.31 4.05
C GLY A 257 22.75 -11.17 2.92
N ASN A 258 22.70 -12.48 3.12
CA ASN A 258 22.34 -13.48 2.10
C ASN A 258 21.03 -14.23 2.40
N LYS A 259 20.16 -13.66 3.25
CA LYS A 259 18.85 -14.25 3.53
C LYS A 259 17.74 -13.32 3.03
N MET A 260 16.55 -13.88 2.93
CA MET A 260 15.34 -13.11 2.70
C MET A 260 14.19 -13.66 3.52
N ILE A 261 13.30 -12.76 3.92
CA ILE A 261 12.00 -13.09 4.46
C ILE A 261 11.03 -13.10 3.29
N VAL A 262 10.37 -14.22 3.08
CA VAL A 262 9.38 -14.43 2.02
C VAL A 262 8.02 -14.59 2.67
N ASN A 263 7.06 -13.79 2.22
CA ASN A 263 5.72 -13.75 2.76
C ASN A 263 4.71 -14.29 1.74
N TYR A 264 4.17 -15.47 1.99
CA TYR A 264 3.11 -16.06 1.19
C TYR A 264 1.74 -15.75 1.79
N LEU A 265 0.73 -15.68 0.93
CA LEU A 265 -0.68 -15.75 1.31
C LEU A 265 -1.21 -17.12 0.88
N SER A 266 -1.37 -18.02 1.84
CA SER A 266 -1.94 -19.35 1.65
C SER A 266 -3.32 -19.38 2.27
N ASP A 267 -4.37 -19.57 1.46
CA ASP A 267 -5.75 -19.59 1.94
C ASP A 267 -6.10 -18.37 2.83
N VAL A 268 -5.69 -17.16 2.42
CA VAL A 268 -5.90 -15.91 3.19
C VAL A 268 -5.17 -15.86 4.55
N LYS A 269 -4.19 -16.75 4.78
CA LYS A 269 -3.30 -16.73 5.94
C LYS A 269 -1.88 -16.43 5.50
N TYR A 270 -1.20 -15.57 6.26
CA TYR A 270 0.19 -15.25 5.99
C TYR A 270 1.10 -16.37 6.45
N VAL A 271 2.04 -16.77 5.59
CA VAL A 271 3.06 -17.78 5.87
C VAL A 271 4.42 -17.14 5.61
N LEU A 272 5.15 -16.85 6.69
CA LEU A 272 6.49 -16.27 6.62
C LEU A 272 7.56 -17.35 6.61
N GLN A 273 8.47 -17.25 5.65
CA GLN A 273 9.60 -18.16 5.50
C GLN A 273 10.90 -17.36 5.46
N ILE A 274 11.94 -17.87 6.10
CA ILE A 274 13.32 -17.44 5.88
C ILE A 274 13.90 -18.34 4.80
N ARG A 275 14.45 -17.72 3.76
CA ARG A 275 15.05 -18.40 2.62
C ARG A 275 16.44 -17.83 2.34
N ASP A 276 17.25 -18.62 1.66
CA ASP A 276 18.53 -18.15 1.11
C ASP A 276 18.25 -17.23 -0.09
N LEU A 277 18.91 -16.06 -0.14
CA LEU A 277 18.65 -15.03 -1.14
C LEU A 277 19.14 -15.45 -2.54
N GLU A 278 20.30 -16.10 -2.60
CA GLU A 278 20.94 -16.49 -3.85
C GLU A 278 20.25 -17.68 -4.51
N THR A 279 19.96 -18.72 -3.73
CA THR A 279 19.43 -19.99 -4.25
C THR A 279 17.91 -20.11 -4.13
N GLY A 280 17.25 -19.26 -3.34
CA GLY A 280 15.82 -19.38 -3.01
C GLY A 280 15.49 -20.53 -2.05
N SER A 281 16.51 -21.26 -1.56
CA SER A 281 16.34 -22.45 -0.73
C SER A 281 15.60 -22.14 0.57
N PHE A 282 14.65 -23.00 0.95
CA PHE A 282 13.95 -22.90 2.22
C PHE A 282 14.90 -23.15 3.39
N LEU A 283 14.90 -22.26 4.39
CA LEU A 283 15.69 -22.43 5.61
C LEU A 283 14.80 -22.66 6.82
N HIS A 284 13.84 -21.77 7.07
CA HIS A 284 12.94 -21.83 8.22
C HIS A 284 11.56 -21.28 7.90
N GLN A 285 10.56 -21.69 8.68
CA GLN A 285 9.25 -21.05 8.72
C GLN A 285 9.09 -20.33 10.06
N LEU A 286 8.59 -19.10 10.04
CA LEU A 286 8.31 -18.36 11.28
C LEU A 286 6.90 -18.71 11.77
N PRO A 287 6.71 -18.96 13.07
CA PRO A 287 5.40 -19.28 13.63
C PRO A 287 4.54 -18.01 13.69
N LEU A 288 3.41 -18.00 12.97
CA LEU A 288 2.41 -16.95 13.06
C LEU A 288 1.01 -17.55 13.17
N ASP A 289 0.18 -16.93 14.01
CA ASP A 289 -1.23 -17.26 14.12
C ASP A 289 -2.02 -16.71 12.93
N ILE A 290 -3.31 -17.06 12.86
CA ILE A 290 -4.24 -16.48 11.89
C ILE A 290 -4.34 -14.97 12.13
N GLY A 291 -4.03 -14.19 11.11
CA GLY A 291 -4.06 -12.74 11.17
C GLY A 291 -3.41 -12.13 9.94
N THR A 292 -3.06 -10.85 10.04
CA THR A 292 -2.45 -10.06 8.99
C THR A 292 -1.03 -9.65 9.37
N VAL A 293 -0.08 -9.92 8.49
CA VAL A 293 1.24 -9.25 8.53
C VAL A 293 1.10 -7.93 7.80
N TYR A 294 1.07 -6.82 8.54
CA TYR A 294 0.94 -5.48 7.99
C TYR A 294 2.25 -4.96 7.42
N GLU A 295 3.33 -5.16 8.16
CA GLU A 295 4.63 -4.59 7.82
C GLU A 295 5.77 -5.52 8.26
N ILE A 296 6.81 -5.58 7.44
CA ILE A 296 8.09 -6.20 7.77
C ILE A 296 9.14 -5.12 7.57
N THR A 297 9.78 -4.70 8.66
CA THR A 297 10.88 -3.73 8.60
C THR A 297 12.21 -4.48 8.66
N ALA A 298 12.86 -4.58 7.51
CA ALA A 298 14.14 -5.25 7.34
C ALA A 298 15.02 -4.45 6.36
N ARG A 299 16.32 -4.43 6.62
CA ARG A 299 17.34 -3.99 5.67
C ARG A 299 18.28 -5.16 5.41
N ARG A 300 18.84 -5.26 4.22
CA ARG A 300 19.73 -6.38 3.87
C ARG A 300 20.88 -6.55 4.86
N GLU A 301 21.43 -5.45 5.38
CA GLU A 301 22.55 -5.48 6.33
C GLU A 301 22.19 -5.90 7.76
N ASP A 302 20.93 -5.82 8.17
CA ASP A 302 20.54 -6.08 9.55
C ASP A 302 20.32 -7.58 9.77
N ASP A 303 20.85 -8.12 10.86
CA ASP A 303 20.61 -9.48 11.35
C ASP A 303 19.32 -9.61 12.17
N MET A 304 18.66 -8.47 12.41
CA MET A 304 17.43 -8.33 13.18
C MET A 304 16.40 -7.56 12.36
N PHE A 305 15.15 -8.01 12.40
CA PHE A 305 14.02 -7.35 11.74
C PHE A 305 12.78 -7.39 12.64
N PHE A 306 11.77 -6.58 12.29
CA PHE A 306 10.51 -6.54 13.00
C PHE A 306 9.34 -6.87 12.09
N ILE A 307 8.32 -7.49 12.68
CA ILE A 307 7.05 -7.80 12.01
C ILE A 307 5.94 -7.12 12.80
N TYR A 308 5.13 -6.28 12.15
CA TYR A 308 3.87 -5.82 12.72
C TYR A 308 2.73 -6.73 12.28
N PHE A 309 2.13 -7.40 13.25
CA PHE A 309 1.06 -8.39 13.07
C PHE A 309 -0.20 -7.94 13.79
N SER A 310 -1.37 -8.16 13.20
CA SER A 310 -2.65 -8.05 13.89
C SER A 310 -3.56 -9.22 13.58
N SER A 311 -4.62 -9.38 14.35
CA SER A 311 -5.72 -10.29 14.08
C SER A 311 -7.03 -9.73 14.62
N PHE A 312 -8.16 -10.42 14.43
CA PHE A 312 -9.46 -9.98 14.92
C PHE A 312 -9.49 -9.77 16.44
N LEU A 313 -8.76 -10.63 17.19
CA LEU A 313 -8.67 -10.57 18.65
C LEU A 313 -7.32 -10.02 19.15
N THR A 314 -6.44 -9.63 18.22
CA THR A 314 -5.08 -9.17 18.50
C THR A 314 -4.88 -7.79 17.87
N PRO A 315 -5.07 -6.69 18.63
CA PRO A 315 -5.01 -5.32 18.10
C PRO A 315 -3.70 -4.99 17.38
N GLY A 316 -2.58 -5.50 17.91
CA GLY A 316 -1.28 -5.40 17.28
C GLY A 316 -0.18 -6.02 18.13
N ILE A 317 0.66 -6.83 17.50
CA ILE A 317 1.90 -7.37 18.08
C ILE A 317 3.05 -6.94 17.16
N ILE A 318 4.10 -6.39 17.76
CA ILE A 318 5.38 -6.21 17.09
C ILE A 318 6.25 -7.36 17.54
N TYR A 319 6.57 -8.26 16.62
CA TYR A 319 7.59 -9.28 16.81
C TYR A 319 8.97 -8.73 16.46
N GLN A 320 9.97 -9.12 17.23
CA GLN A 320 11.38 -8.95 16.90
C GLN A 320 11.95 -10.32 16.57
N CYS A 321 12.65 -10.41 15.45
CA CYS A 321 13.26 -11.64 14.97
C CYS A 321 14.77 -11.43 14.80
N ASN A 322 15.58 -12.25 15.46
CA ASN A 322 17.05 -12.24 15.33
C ASN A 322 17.53 -13.48 14.56
N LEU A 323 18.41 -13.29 13.58
CA LEU A 323 18.94 -14.34 12.71
C LEU A 323 20.41 -14.72 13.01
N GLY A 324 21.03 -14.14 14.03
CA GLY A 324 22.46 -14.32 14.35
C GLY A 324 22.83 -15.70 14.91
N ALA A 325 21.88 -16.45 15.48
CA ALA A 325 22.12 -17.75 16.13
C ALA A 325 21.93 -18.97 15.20
N GLY A 326 21.80 -18.77 13.88
CA GLY A 326 21.56 -19.83 12.90
C GLY A 326 20.11 -20.31 12.82
N VAL A 327 19.40 -20.39 13.95
CA VAL A 327 17.94 -20.56 14.03
C VAL A 327 17.29 -19.19 14.32
N PRO A 328 16.21 -18.79 13.61
CA PRO A 328 15.51 -17.55 13.90
C PRO A 328 14.94 -17.52 15.32
N ASP A 329 15.36 -16.55 16.13
CA ASP A 329 14.79 -16.26 17.45
C ASP A 329 13.72 -15.18 17.31
N MET A 330 12.46 -15.58 17.31
CA MET A 330 11.30 -14.70 17.19
C MET A 330 10.62 -14.54 18.55
N LYS A 331 10.49 -13.31 19.01
CA LYS A 331 9.85 -12.98 20.29
C LYS A 331 8.97 -11.74 20.18
N ILE A 332 8.01 -11.62 21.09
CA ILE A 332 7.20 -10.42 21.23
C ILE A 332 8.09 -9.28 21.73
N PHE A 333 8.19 -8.20 20.96
CA PHE A 333 8.87 -6.97 21.35
C PHE A 333 7.90 -5.98 22.02
N ARG A 334 6.70 -5.87 21.45
CA ARG A 334 5.57 -5.12 22.00
C ARG A 334 4.27 -5.84 21.66
N GLU A 335 3.33 -5.85 22.61
CA GLU A 335 1.97 -6.32 22.40
C GLU A 335 1.02 -5.21 22.87
N ILE A 336 0.06 -4.86 22.02
CA ILE A 336 -0.97 -3.88 22.34
C ILE A 336 -2.10 -4.61 23.06
N SER A 337 -2.29 -4.26 24.33
CA SER A 337 -3.43 -4.73 25.14
C SER A 337 -4.54 -3.69 25.15
N VAL A 338 -5.78 -4.11 24.92
CA VAL A 338 -6.96 -3.24 25.00
C VAL A 338 -7.62 -3.38 26.38
N PRO A 339 -7.70 -2.32 27.19
CA PRO A 339 -8.36 -2.37 28.49
C PRO A 339 -9.83 -2.77 28.38
N GLY A 340 -10.27 -3.68 29.25
CA GLY A 340 -11.68 -4.12 29.29
C GLY A 340 -12.08 -5.05 28.14
N PHE A 341 -11.12 -5.65 27.44
CA PHE A 341 -11.34 -6.67 26.43
C PHE A 341 -10.61 -7.96 26.81
N ASP A 342 -11.37 -9.03 27.08
CA ASP A 342 -10.83 -10.37 27.28
C ASP A 342 -10.92 -11.16 25.98
N ARG A 343 -9.75 -11.43 25.36
CA ARG A 343 -9.67 -12.18 24.10
C ARG A 343 -10.08 -13.64 24.25
N THR A 344 -10.07 -14.20 25.46
CA THR A 344 -10.38 -15.63 25.69
C THR A 344 -11.87 -15.93 25.62
N GLU A 345 -12.72 -14.89 25.61
CA GLU A 345 -14.16 -15.02 25.41
C GLU A 345 -14.57 -15.22 23.94
N PHE A 346 -13.60 -15.17 23.01
CA PHE A 346 -13.84 -15.18 21.57
C PHE A 346 -12.88 -16.14 20.85
N ASP A 347 -13.32 -16.69 19.72
CA ASP A 347 -12.52 -17.54 18.85
C ASP A 347 -12.60 -17.03 17.40
N VAL A 348 -11.52 -17.21 16.63
CA VAL A 348 -11.46 -16.86 15.20
C VAL A 348 -11.41 -18.14 14.38
N ASN A 349 -12.37 -18.30 13.46
CA ASN A 349 -12.46 -19.48 12.62
C ASN A 349 -12.52 -19.11 11.13
N GLN A 350 -11.92 -19.95 10.28
CA GLN A 350 -12.02 -19.83 8.84
C GLN A 350 -12.89 -20.94 8.27
N VAL A 351 -13.86 -20.56 7.46
CA VAL A 351 -14.76 -21.47 6.74
C VAL A 351 -14.82 -21.12 5.26
N TYR A 352 -15.20 -22.10 4.43
CA TYR A 352 -15.33 -21.95 2.98
C TYR A 352 -16.79 -22.15 2.58
N TYR A 353 -17.32 -21.23 1.77
CA TYR A 353 -18.66 -21.33 1.21
C TYR A 353 -18.61 -21.52 -0.29
N CYS A 354 -19.50 -22.34 -0.83
CA CYS A 354 -19.70 -22.44 -2.28
C CYS A 354 -20.48 -21.23 -2.78
N CYS A 355 -19.96 -20.52 -3.78
CA CYS A 355 -20.71 -19.47 -4.47
C CYS A 355 -21.55 -20.06 -5.62
N PHE A 356 -22.39 -19.21 -6.22
CA PHE A 356 -23.30 -19.57 -7.32
C PHE A 356 -22.60 -20.25 -8.52
N PHE A 357 -21.32 -19.92 -8.76
CA PHE A 357 -20.49 -20.52 -9.81
C PHE A 357 -19.63 -21.70 -9.34
N GLN A 358 -19.93 -22.26 -8.15
CA GLN A 358 -19.20 -23.37 -7.51
C GLN A 358 -17.74 -23.06 -7.14
N SER A 359 -17.30 -21.80 -7.21
CA SER A 359 -16.02 -21.37 -6.60
C SER A 359 -16.17 -21.29 -5.08
N LEU A 360 -15.12 -21.67 -4.34
CA LEU A 360 -15.07 -21.49 -2.89
C LEU A 360 -14.67 -20.05 -2.56
N VAL A 361 -15.43 -19.40 -1.68
CA VAL A 361 -15.12 -18.08 -1.12
C VAL A 361 -14.75 -18.26 0.34
N THR A 362 -13.62 -17.67 0.74
CA THR A 362 -13.18 -17.60 2.13
C THR A 362 -13.86 -16.43 2.83
N SER A 363 -14.47 -16.70 3.98
CA SER A 363 -14.96 -15.66 4.91
C SER A 363 -14.35 -15.94 6.28
N GLY A 364 -13.74 -14.93 6.89
CA GLY A 364 -13.37 -14.95 8.30
C GLY A 364 -14.52 -14.39 9.13
N PHE A 365 -14.86 -15.06 10.23
CA PHE A 365 -15.80 -14.56 11.23
C PHE A 365 -15.14 -14.50 12.60
#